data_AF-A0A953ZH82-F1
#
_entry.id   AF-A0A953ZH82-F1
#
_cell.length_a   1.000
_cell.length_b   1.000
_cell.length_c   1.000
_cell.angle_alpha   90.00
_cell.angle_beta   90.00
_cell.angle_gamma   90.00
#
_symmetry.space_group_name_H-M   'P 1'
#
loop_
_entity.id
_entity.type
_entity.pdbx_description
1 polymer ?
#
loop_
_entity_poly.entity_id
_entity_poly.type
_entity_poly.pdbx_seq_one_letter_code
_entity_poly.pdbx_strand_id
1 'polypeptide(L)'
;YVQKMQPGDKVAIGTEVNMIHRLSVENPDKLVIPLVRSLCPNMFKISTGDLRDCLENLDTWEPVKPDAGEKHYAKLALDNMLNCAG
;
A
#
# COMPACT_ATOMS: atom_id res chain seq x y z
N TYR A 1 -10.52 -1.11 -11.73
CA TYR A 1 -11.72 -0.27 -11.91
C TYR A 1 -11.36 1.00 -12.66
N VAL A 2 -10.59 1.93 -12.07
CA VAL A 2 -10.23 3.24 -12.69
C VAL A 2 -9.61 3.13 -14.09
N GLN A 3 -8.70 2.16 -14.29
CA GLN A 3 -8.09 1.91 -15.61
C GLN A 3 -9.12 1.58 -16.71
N LYS A 4 -10.26 0.97 -16.35
CA LYS A 4 -11.31 0.56 -17.30
C LYS A 4 -12.33 1.67 -17.60
N MET A 5 -12.25 2.81 -16.92
CA MET A 5 -13.12 3.98 -17.16
C MET A 5 -12.71 4.73 -18.43
N GLN A 6 -13.64 5.48 -19.00
CA GLN A 6 -13.41 6.31 -20.18
C GLN A 6 -12.76 7.66 -19.81
N PRO A 7 -12.04 8.31 -20.74
CA PRO A 7 -11.55 9.66 -20.53
C PRO A 7 -12.71 10.62 -20.19
N GLY A 8 -12.50 11.50 -19.21
CA GLY A 8 -13.50 12.44 -18.70
C GLY A 8 -14.42 11.89 -17.61
N ASP A 9 -14.42 10.57 -17.37
CA ASP A 9 -15.20 9.96 -16.30
C ASP A 9 -14.77 10.46 -14.92
N LYS A 10 -15.71 10.44 -13.97
CA LYS A 10 -15.54 10.92 -12.61
C LYS A 10 -15.88 9.83 -11.61
N VAL A 11 -15.07 9.68 -10.56
CA VAL A 11 -15.31 8.70 -9.50
C VAL A 11 -14.88 9.24 -8.13
N ALA A 12 -15.72 9.01 -7.12
CA ALA A 12 -15.36 9.16 -5.72
C ALA A 12 -15.01 7.80 -5.12
N ILE A 13 -13.83 7.66 -4.50
CA ILE A 13 -13.35 6.39 -3.94
C ILE A 13 -13.21 6.52 -2.42
N GLY A 14 -13.75 5.53 -1.69
CA GLY A 14 -13.69 5.45 -0.22
C GLY A 14 -12.55 4.57 0.28
N THR A 15 -11.31 5.03 0.12
CA THR A 15 -10.11 4.37 0.67
C THR A 15 -9.12 5.41 1.18
N GLU A 16 -7.91 5.00 1.53
CA GLU A 16 -6.85 5.87 2.01
C GLU A 16 -6.43 6.91 0.94
N VAL A 17 -6.20 8.16 1.37
CA VAL A 17 -6.00 9.33 0.48
C VAL A 17 -4.79 9.22 -0.45
N ASN A 18 -3.71 8.55 -0.04
CA ASN A 18 -2.53 8.39 -0.89
C ASN A 18 -2.79 7.42 -2.05
N MET A 19 -3.62 6.40 -1.84
CA MET A 19 -4.08 5.54 -2.95
C MET A 19 -4.89 6.32 -3.98
N ILE A 20 -5.76 7.22 -3.51
CA ILE A 20 -6.58 8.08 -4.37
C ILE A 20 -5.71 9.07 -5.15
N HIS A 21 -4.76 9.72 -4.47
CA HIS A 21 -3.78 10.59 -5.10
C HIS A 21 -2.99 9.85 -6.18
N ARG A 22 -2.47 8.65 -5.87
CA ARG A 22 -1.77 7.81 -6.84
C ARG A 22 -2.63 7.51 -8.07
N LEU A 23 -3.88 7.11 -7.87
CA LEU A 23 -4.81 6.84 -8.98
C LEU A 23 -5.07 8.08 -9.84
N SER A 24 -5.17 9.27 -9.25
CA SER A 24 -5.34 10.53 -10.00
C SER A 24 -4.11 10.90 -10.83
N VAL A 25 -2.90 10.64 -10.32
CA VAL A 25 -1.65 10.90 -11.05
C VAL A 25 -1.45 9.91 -12.20
N GLU A 26 -1.77 8.63 -11.96
CA GLU A 26 -1.66 7.58 -12.98
C GLU A 26 -2.76 7.62 -14.06
N ASN A 27 -3.86 8.37 -13.83
CA ASN A 27 -5.00 8.49 -14.75
C ASN A 27 -5.43 9.96 -14.91
N PRO A 28 -4.59 10.83 -15.51
CA PRO A 28 -4.81 12.28 -15.54
C PRO A 28 -6.01 12.70 -16.42
N ASP A 29 -6.48 11.81 -17.29
CA ASP A 29 -7.66 11.99 -18.15
C ASP A 29 -8.99 11.78 -17.41
N LYS A 30 -8.97 11.38 -16.14
CA LYS A 30 -10.15 11.07 -15.32
C LYS A 30 -10.14 11.89 -14.04
N LEU A 31 -11.32 12.17 -13.50
CA LEU A 31 -11.43 12.82 -12.19
C LEU A 31 -11.59 11.76 -11.09
N VAL A 32 -10.52 11.53 -10.34
CA VAL A 32 -10.51 10.62 -9.19
C VAL A 32 -10.42 11.44 -7.91
N ILE A 33 -11.47 11.39 -7.08
CA ILE A 33 -11.56 12.16 -5.83
C ILE A 33 -11.83 11.27 -4.61
N PRO A 34 -11.45 11.70 -3.40
CA PRO A 34 -11.83 10.99 -2.19
C PRO A 34 -13.32 11.12 -1.90
N LEU A 35 -13.95 10.03 -1.48
CA LEU A 35 -15.31 10.07 -0.93
C LEU A 35 -15.33 10.82 0.41
N VAL A 36 -14.31 10.56 1.24
CA VAL A 36 -14.02 11.26 2.49
C VAL A 36 -12.51 11.31 2.66
N ARG A 37 -11.99 12.35 3.31
CA ARG A 37 -10.57 12.42 3.65
C ARG A 37 -10.24 11.38 4.73
N SER A 38 -9.71 10.23 4.30
CA SER A 38 -9.32 9.11 5.17
C SER A 38 -7.81 8.93 5.19
N LEU A 39 -7.19 9.18 6.35
CA LEU A 39 -5.76 8.98 6.58
C LEU A 39 -5.56 7.76 7.47
N CYS A 40 -4.56 6.93 7.14
CA CYS A 40 -4.11 5.85 8.03
C CYS A 40 -2.95 6.37 8.90
N PRO A 41 -3.14 6.61 10.22
CA PRO A 41 -2.10 7.20 11.06
C PRO A 41 -0.82 6.38 11.13
N ASN A 42 -0.93 5.04 11.07
CA ASN A 42 0.23 4.15 11.11
C ASN A 42 1.02 4.17 9.80
N MET A 43 0.36 4.28 8.64
CA MET A 43 1.07 4.45 7.36
C MET A 43 1.78 5.81 7.32
N PHE A 44 1.16 6.84 7.88
CA PHE A 44 1.71 8.21 7.89
C PHE A 44 2.90 8.41 8.84
N LYS A 45 3.27 7.38 9.61
CA LYS A 45 4.49 7.42 10.44
C LYS A 45 5.78 7.36 9.63
N ILE A 46 5.73 6.82 8.41
CA ILE A 46 6.92 6.67 7.57
C ILE A 46 7.19 7.95 6.79
N SER A 47 8.36 8.53 7.00
CA SER A 47 8.86 9.71 6.29
C SER A 47 10.09 9.39 5.44
N THR A 48 10.49 10.35 4.61
CA THR A 48 11.75 10.26 3.85
C THR A 48 12.98 10.27 4.76
N GLY A 49 12.90 10.87 5.95
CA GLY A 49 13.95 10.82 6.96
C GLY A 49 14.13 9.40 7.51
N ASP A 50 13.02 8.74 7.88
CA ASP A 50 13.06 7.35 8.35
C ASP A 50 13.63 6.41 7.29
N LEU A 51 13.29 6.63 6.01
CA LEU A 51 13.83 5.86 4.90
C LEU A 51 15.34 6.07 4.74
N ARG A 52 15.82 7.33 4.79
CA ARG A 52 17.26 7.62 4.72
C ARG A 52 17.99 6.90 5.86
N ASP A 53 17.52 7.05 7.09
CA ASP A 53 18.17 6.48 8.27
C ASP A 53 18.22 4.94 8.19
N CYS A 54 17.16 4.32 7.67
CA CYS A 54 17.11 2.89 7.38
C CYS A 54 18.18 2.45 6.38
N LEU A 55 18.33 3.19 5.27
CA LEU A 55 19.28 2.86 4.22
C LEU A 55 20.73 3.07 4.64
N GLU A 56 21.01 4.11 5.43
CA GLU A 56 22.35 4.39 5.97
C GLU A 56 22.81 3.35 7.00
N ASN A 57 21.86 2.67 7.65
CA ASN A 57 22.12 1.72 8.73
C ASN A 57 21.71 0.28 8.38
N LEU A 58 21.62 -0.07 7.10
CA LEU A 58 21.09 -1.37 6.67
C LEU A 58 21.87 -2.57 7.25
N ASP A 59 23.18 -2.41 7.45
CA ASP A 59 24.05 -3.45 7.99
C ASP A 59 23.98 -3.57 9.53
N THR A 60 23.49 -2.54 10.22
CA THR A 60 23.49 -2.45 11.69
C THR A 60 22.09 -2.55 12.30
N TRP A 61 21.05 -2.22 11.54
CA TRP A 61 19.67 -2.38 11.98
C TRP A 61 19.25 -3.84 12.02
N GLU A 62 18.63 -4.24 13.12
CA GLU A 62 18.10 -5.58 13.27
C GLU A 62 16.88 -5.76 12.34
N PRO A 63 16.93 -6.72 11.39
CA PRO A 63 15.80 -6.97 10.51
C PRO A 63 14.61 -7.52 11.29
N VAL A 64 13.40 -7.33 10.75
CA VAL A 64 12.20 -7.98 11.32
C VAL A 64 12.32 -9.50 11.18
N LYS A 65 12.39 -10.19 12.32
CA LYS A 65 12.54 -11.65 12.41
C LYS A 65 11.43 -12.24 13.29
N PRO A 66 10.37 -12.83 12.70
CA PRO A 66 9.41 -13.63 13.46
C PRO A 66 10.05 -14.95 13.93
N ASP A 67 9.47 -15.58 14.95
CA ASP A 67 9.95 -16.89 15.38
C ASP A 67 9.65 -17.99 14.35
N ALA A 68 10.32 -19.13 14.49
CA ALA A 68 10.23 -20.21 13.52
C ALA A 68 8.82 -20.80 13.38
N GLY A 69 8.05 -20.86 14.47
CA GLY A 69 6.67 -21.34 14.48
C GLY A 69 5.74 -20.35 13.80
N GLU A 70 5.79 -19.08 14.19
CA GLU A 70 5.02 -17.99 13.56
C GLU A 70 5.29 -17.93 12.06
N LYS A 71 6.58 -17.96 11.66
CA LYS A 71 6.98 -17.94 10.25
C LYS A 71 6.41 -19.13 9.47
N HIS A 72 6.42 -20.33 10.05
CA HIS A 72 5.91 -21.53 9.39
C HIS A 72 4.41 -21.43 9.11
N TYR A 73 3.60 -21.11 10.13
CA TYR A 73 2.15 -21.08 9.97
C TYR A 73 1.67 -19.85 9.18
N ALA A 74 2.32 -18.69 9.34
CA ALA A 74 2.02 -17.52 8.53
C ALA A 74 2.31 -17.77 7.04
N LYS A 75 3.42 -18.45 6.72
CA LYS A 75 3.75 -18.83 5.35
C LYS A 75 2.75 -19.83 4.79
N LEU A 76 2.34 -20.85 5.54
CA LEU A 76 1.35 -21.83 5.07
C LEU A 76 0.01 -21.16 4.71
N ALA A 77 -0.47 -20.26 5.57
CA ALA A 77 -1.70 -19.50 5.30
C ALA A 77 -1.56 -18.63 4.03
N LEU A 78 -0.41 -17.97 3.87
CA LEU A 78 -0.11 -17.17 2.68
C LEU A 78 -0.03 -18.04 1.41
N ASP A 79 0.66 -19.17 1.45
CA ASP A 79 0.78 -20.10 0.32
C ASP A 79 -0.59 -20.61 -0.11
N ASN A 80 -1.47 -20.95 0.85
CA ASN A 80 -2.84 -21.37 0.56
C ASN A 80 -3.65 -20.27 -0.12
N MET A 81 -3.56 -19.02 0.38
CA MET A 81 -4.21 -17.88 -0.26
C MET A 81 -3.75 -17.70 -1.70
N LEU A 82 -2.44 -17.79 -1.95
CA LEU A 82 -1.86 -17.62 -3.28
C LEU A 82 -2.24 -18.77 -4.23
N ASN A 83 -2.32 -20.01 -3.74
CA ASN A 83 -2.74 -21.17 -4.54
C ASN A 83 -4.22 -21.12 -4.92
N CYS A 84 -5.05 -20.42 -4.14
CA CYS A 84 -6.47 -20.23 -4.43
C CYS A 84 -6.78 -18.95 -5.20
N ALA A 85 -5.83 -18.01 -5.30
CA ALA A 85 -5.97 -16.78 -6.06
C ALA A 85 -5.72 -17.03 -7.56
N GLY A 86 -6.64 -17.76 -8.19
CA GLY A 86 -6.74 -17.95 -9.64
C GLY A 86 -7.91 -17.16 -10.22
#